data_AF-A0A2M8F4L3-F1
#
_entry.id   AF-A0A2M8F4L3-F1
#
_cell.length_a   1.000
_cell.length_b   1.000
_cell.length_c   1.000
_cell.angle_alpha   90.00
_cell.angle_beta   90.00
_cell.angle_gamma   90.00
#
_symmetry.space_group_name_H-M   'P 1'
#
loop_
_entity.id
_entity.type
_entity.pdbx_description
1 polymer ?
#
loop_
_entity_poly.entity_id
_entity_poly.type
_entity_poly.pdbx_seq_one_letter_code
_entity_poly.pdbx_strand_id
1 'polypeptide(L)' 'MKKTTKKYQEKDISELKKESLRLREEIAKLKLTNQIKPPKDTNFLIKKRKELAVLLTVLSEKEVYEKNPNR' A
#
# COMPACT_ATOMS: atom_id res chain seq x y z
N MET A 1 -5.36 -2.48 -11.59
CA MET A 1 -4.99 -2.96 -10.22
C MET A 1 -4.79 -4.47 -10.11
N LYS A 2 -5.38 -5.31 -10.98
CA LYS A 2 -5.16 -6.78 -10.93
C LYS A 2 -3.68 -7.20 -10.86
N LYS A 3 -2.76 -6.46 -11.51
CA LYS A 3 -1.31 -6.71 -11.47
C LYS A 3 -0.66 -6.39 -10.11
N THR A 4 -1.07 -5.31 -9.46
CA THR A 4 -0.51 -4.90 -8.14
C THR A 4 -1.01 -5.83 -7.03
N THR A 5 -2.27 -6.27 -7.10
CA THR A 5 -2.82 -7.22 -6.12
C THR A 5 -2.09 -8.56 -6.16
N LYS A 6 -1.88 -9.15 -7.35
CA LYS A 6 -1.12 -10.40 -7.49
C LYS A 6 0.31 -10.29 -6.93
N LYS A 7 0.99 -9.19 -7.24
CA LYS A 7 2.34 -8.90 -6.71
C LYS A 7 2.39 -8.85 -5.17
N TYR A 8 1.34 -8.38 -4.51
CA TYR A 8 1.28 -8.36 -3.05
C TYR A 8 0.84 -9.69 -2.44
N GLN A 9 0.05 -10.49 -3.16
CA GLN A 9 -0.33 -11.83 -2.72
C GLN A 9 0.88 -12.79 -2.68
N GLU A 10 1.84 -12.63 -3.59
CA GLU A 10 3.07 -13.43 -3.65
C GLU A 10 4.09 -13.10 -2.54
N LYS A 11 3.96 -11.96 -1.86
CA LYS A 11 4.90 -11.50 -0.83
C LYS A 11 4.53 -11.96 0.58
N ASP A 12 5.52 -12.12 1.45
CA ASP A 12 5.29 -12.46 2.84
C ASP A 12 4.68 -11.30 3.65
N ILE A 13 3.98 -11.64 4.74
CA ILE A 13 3.35 -10.65 5.64
C ILE A 13 4.40 -9.66 6.18
N SER A 14 5.60 -10.15 6.51
CA SER A 14 6.70 -9.32 7.01
C SER A 14 7.18 -8.30 5.96
N GLU A 15 7.23 -8.69 4.69
CA GLU A 15 7.56 -7.81 3.57
C GLU A 15 6.46 -6.79 3.29
N LEU A 16 5.20 -7.24 3.31
CA LEU A 16 4.04 -6.36 3.17
C LEU A 16 4.01 -5.28 4.26
N LYS A 17 4.36 -5.62 5.51
CA LYS A 17 4.49 -4.64 6.61
C LYS A 17 5.56 -3.60 6.32
N LYS A 18 6.75 -4.02 5.89
CA LYS A 18 7.85 -3.10 5.52
C LYS A 18 7.45 -2.18 4.37
N GLU A 19 6.78 -2.73 3.36
CA GLU A 19 6.36 -1.96 2.18
C GLU A 19 5.21 -1.00 2.51
N SER A 20 4.32 -1.36 3.45
CA SER A 20 3.29 -0.46 3.98
C SER A 20 3.89 0.78 4.64
N LEU A 21 4.97 0.61 5.41
CA LEU A 21 5.66 1.71 6.07
C LEU A 21 6.33 2.63 5.05
N ARG A 22 7.04 2.05 4.06
CA ARG A 22 7.64 2.82 2.96
C ARG A 22 6.60 3.64 2.19
N LEU A 23 5.48 3.04 1.83
CA LEU A 23 4.40 3.74 1.13
C LEU A 23 3.81 4.89 1.97
N ARG A 24 3.67 4.71 3.29
CA ARG A 24 3.23 5.78 4.19
C ARG A 24 4.23 6.93 4.26
N GLU A 25 5.52 6.64 4.38
CA GLU A 25 6.59 7.63 4.37
C GLU A 25 6.62 8.40 3.05
N GLU A 26 6.51 7.71 1.91
CA GLU A 26 6.43 8.35 0.61
C GLU A 26 5.22 9.26 0.48
N ILE A 27 4.03 8.81 0.92
CA ILE A 27 2.83 9.65 0.94
C ILE A 27 3.03 10.88 1.83
N ALA A 28 3.68 10.73 2.99
CA ALA A 28 3.97 11.85 3.89
C ALA A 28 4.92 12.86 3.26
N LYS A 29 6.03 12.39 2.66
CA LYS A 29 6.96 13.24 1.90
C LYS A 29 6.25 13.97 0.76
N LEU A 30 5.39 13.26 0.02
CA LEU A 30 4.63 13.85 -1.08
C LEU A 30 3.60 14.87 -0.61
N LYS A 31 2.97 14.68 0.55
CA LYS A 31 2.07 15.69 1.12
C LYS A 31 2.82 16.98 1.45
N LEU A 32 4.02 16.86 2.04
CA LEU A 32 4.86 18.01 2.37
C LEU A 32 5.34 18.73 1.10
N THR A 33 5.89 17.98 0.14
CA THR A 33 6.37 18.59 -1.11
C THR A 33 5.24 19.17 -1.95
N ASN A 34 4.04 18.59 -1.91
CA ASN A 34 2.87 19.11 -2.64
C ASN A 34 2.45 20.50 -2.15
N GLN A 35 2.67 20.84 -0.89
CA GLN A 35 2.37 22.18 -0.36
C GLN A 35 3.34 23.24 -0.87
N ILE A 36 4.61 22.87 -1.08
CA ILE A 36 5.69 23.79 -1.48
C ILE A 36 5.81 23.85 -3.00
N LYS A 37 5.70 22.70 -3.66
CA LYS A 37 5.85 22.51 -5.10
C LYS A 37 4.83 21.49 -5.58
N PRO A 38 3.61 21.93 -5.97
CA PRO A 38 2.59 21.01 -6.46
C PRO A 38 3.12 20.26 -7.70
N PRO A 39 3.07 18.91 -7.71
CA PRO A 39 3.51 18.13 -8.84
C PRO A 39 2.55 18.32 -10.01
N LYS A 40 3.09 18.26 -11.23
CA LYS A 40 2.31 18.41 -12.47
C LYS A 40 1.23 17.32 -12.63
N ASP A 41 1.46 16.12 -12.07
CA ASP A 41 0.43 15.05 -11.98
C ASP A 41 -0.14 14.98 -10.55
N THR A 42 -1.32 15.56 -10.36
CA THR A 42 -2.08 15.53 -9.10
C THR A 42 -2.62 14.13 -8.79
N ASN A 43 -2.72 13.23 -9.77
CA ASN A 43 -3.20 11.87 -9.56
C ASN A 43 -2.17 10.98 -8.86
N PHE A 44 -0.91 11.41 -8.77
CA PHE A 44 0.16 10.61 -8.19
C PHE A 44 -0.11 10.24 -6.72
N LEU A 45 -0.58 11.21 -5.93
CA LEU A 45 -0.95 10.99 -4.53
C LEU A 45 -2.11 9.99 -4.40
N ILE A 46 -3.09 10.10 -5.29
CA ILE A 46 -4.28 9.23 -5.32
C ILE A 46 -3.87 7.80 -5.71
N LYS A 47 -3.01 7.63 -6.71
CA LYS A 47 -2.48 6.33 -7.15
C LYS A 47 -1.77 5.62 -5.98
N LYS A 48 -0.86 6.30 -5.29
CA LYS A 48 -0.13 5.74 -4.14
C LYS A 48 -1.02 5.40 -2.94
N ARG A 49 -2.03 6.22 -2.65
CA ARG A 49 -3.03 5.90 -1.61
C ARG A 49 -3.82 4.64 -1.94
N LYS A 50 -4.21 4.46 -3.20
CA LYS A 50 -4.91 3.26 -3.64
C LYS A 50 -4.00 2.02 -3.60
N GLU A 51 -2.72 2.16 -3.95
CA GLU A 51 -1.73 1.08 -3.77
C GLU A 51 -1.61 0.66 -2.31
N LEU A 52 -1.50 1.63 -1.40
CA LEU A 52 -1.47 1.37 0.04
C LEU A 52 -2.74 0.66 0.51
N ALA A 53 -3.92 1.08 0.03
CA ALA A 53 -5.18 0.44 0.39
C ALA A 53 -5.21 -1.04 -0.04
N VAL A 54 -4.81 -1.34 -1.28
CA VAL A 54 -4.76 -2.73 -1.78
C VAL A 54 -3.79 -3.58 -0.95
N LEU A 55 -2.61 -3.03 -0.62
CA LEU A 55 -1.63 -3.74 0.20
C LEU A 55 -2.17 -4.05 1.61
N LEU A 56 -2.87 -3.10 2.23
CA LEU A 56 -3.48 -3.30 3.54
C LEU A 56 -4.61 -4.34 3.49
N THR A 57 -5.41 -4.36 2.43
CA THR A 57 -6.45 -5.39 2.23
C THR A 57 -5.83 -6.77 2.14
N VAL A 58 -4.81 -6.96 1.29
CA VAL A 58 -4.12 -8.26 1.15
C VAL A 58 -3.47 -8.69 2.47
N LEU A 59 -2.86 -7.75 3.21
CA LEU A 59 -2.29 -8.03 4.52
C LEU A 59 -3.35 -8.47 5.52
N SER A 60 -4.49 -7.77 5.57
CA SER A 60 -5.60 -8.14 6.43
C SER A 60 -6.19 -9.50 6.07
N GLU A 61 -6.34 -9.81 4.78
CA GLU A 61 -6.78 -11.13 4.32
C GLU A 61 -5.84 -12.22 4.83
N LYS A 62 -4.53 -12.05 4.66
CA LYS A 62 -3.52 -13.01 5.13
C LYS A 62 -3.53 -13.18 6.65
N GLU A 63 -3.63 -12.09 7.42
CA GLU A 63 -3.69 -12.15 8.88
C GLU A 63 -4.99 -12.82 9.38
N VAL A 64 -6.10 -12.65 8.66
CA VAL A 64 -7.37 -13.34 8.96
C VAL A 64 -7.26 -14.83 8.64
N TYR A 65 -6.65 -15.22 7.52
CA TYR A 65 -6.38 -16.61 7.17
C TYR A 65 -5.46 -17.29 8.19
N GLU A 66 -4.39 -16.62 8.64
CA GLU A 66 -3.51 -17.17 9.69
C GLU A 66 -4.24 -17.37 11.02
N LYS A 67 -5.14 -16.45 11.39
CA LYS A 67 -5.91 -16.56 12.64
C LYS A 67 -7.08 -17.55 12.58
N ASN A 68 -7.68 -17.75 11.41
CA ASN A 68 -8.81 -18.66 11.21
C ASN A 68 -8.58 -19.52 9.96
N PRO A 69 -7.82 -20.62 10.07
CA PRO A 69 -7.54 -21.50 8.94
C PRO A 69 -8.76 -22.31 8.46
N ASN A 70 -9.87 -22.32 9.21
CA ASN A 70 -11.04 -23.19 8.96
C ASN A 70 -12.32 -22.41 8.57
N ARG A 71 -12.23 -21.42 7.69
CA ARG A 71 -13.43 -20.76 7.14
C ARG A 71 -13.42 -20.71 5.62
#